data_AF-A0A2N7UF88-F1
#
_entry.id   AF-A0A2N7UF88-F1
#
_cell.length_a   1.000
_cell.length_b   1.000
_cell.length_c   1.000
_cell.angle_alpha   90.00
_cell.angle_beta   90.00
_cell.angle_gamma   90.00
#
_symmetry.space_group_name_H-M   'P 1'
#
loop_
_entity.id
_entity.type
_entity.pdbx_description
1 polymer ?
#
loop_
_entity_poly.entity_id
_entity_poly.type
_entity_poly.pdbx_seq_one_letter_code
_entity_poly.pdbx_strand_id
1 'polypeptide(L)' 'MTYLTVKQISSRLSVSVPTIWRWARDSGSNFPRPIKLGQNCTRWRLADIEAWEASRQEVAQ' A
#
# COMPACT_ATOMS: atom_id res chain seq x y z
N MET A 1 -8.83 -6.11 -12.79
CA MET A 1 -7.80 -6.18 -11.74
C MET A 1 -6.91 -4.95 -11.83
N THR A 2 -7.13 -3.97 -10.95
CA THR A 2 -6.42 -2.69 -10.97
C THR A 2 -5.21 -2.73 -10.06
N TYR A 3 -4.06 -2.33 -10.58
CA TYR A 3 -2.80 -2.25 -9.84
C TYR A 3 -2.37 -0.80 -9.66
N LEU A 4 -1.96 -0.45 -8.45
CA LEU A 4 -1.47 0.87 -8.09
C LEU A 4 0.05 0.88 -8.00
N THR A 5 0.64 1.97 -8.46
CA THR A 5 2.04 2.32 -8.20
C THR A 5 2.19 2.93 -6.81
N VAL A 6 3.41 2.92 -6.28
CA VAL A 6 3.72 3.60 -5.01
C VAL A 6 3.37 5.09 -5.05
N LYS A 7 3.47 5.74 -6.22
CA LYS A 7 3.11 7.16 -6.41
C LYS A 7 1.60 7.40 -6.32
N GLN A 8 0.79 6.46 -6.82
CA GLN A 8 -0.67 6.56 -6.70
C GLN A 8 -1.11 6.35 -5.26
N ILE A 9 -0.51 5.37 -4.58
CA ILE A 9 -0.79 5.11 -3.16
C ILE A 9 -0.34 6.31 -2.30
N SER A 10 0.83 6.90 -2.59
CA SER A 10 1.33 8.08 -1.86
C SER A 10 0.38 9.26 -2.01
N SER A 11 -0.14 9.49 -3.22
CA SER A 11 -1.10 10.55 -3.48
C SER A 11 -2.46 10.28 -2.83
N ARG A 12 -2.90 9.03 -2.76
CA ARG A 12 -4.20 8.64 -2.18
C ARG A 12 -4.20 8.79 -0.66
N LEU A 13 -3.13 8.35 -0.01
CA LEU A 13 -2.97 8.37 1.44
C LEU A 13 -2.34 9.68 1.96
N SER A 14 -1.99 10.62 1.06
CA SER A 14 -1.23 11.84 1.38
C SER A 14 0.02 11.58 2.24
N VAL A 15 0.75 10.51 1.94
CA VAL A 15 2.00 10.14 2.62
C VAL A 15 3.16 10.05 1.65
N SER A 16 4.37 10.28 2.13
CA SER A 16 5.57 10.17 1.31
C SER A 16 5.81 8.72 0.84
N VAL A 17 6.28 8.56 -0.40
CA VAL A 17 6.73 7.26 -0.96
C VAL A 17 7.62 6.44 -0.01
N PRO A 18 8.65 7.00 0.67
CA PRO A 18 9.46 6.24 1.63
C PRO A 18 8.66 5.69 2.81
N THR A 19 7.59 6.36 3.25
CA THR A 19 6.69 5.87 4.31
C THR A 19 5.99 4.59 3.87
N ILE A 20 5.54 4.53 2.61
CA ILE A 20 4.91 3.32 2.06
C ILE A 20 5.91 2.17 1.99
N TRP A 21 7.15 2.43 1.56
CA TRP A 21 8.19 1.40 1.56
C TRP A 21 8.54 0.92 2.97
N ARG A 22 8.53 1.82 3.96
CA ARG A 22 8.69 1.44 5.36
C ARG A 22 7.57 0.51 5.81
N TRP A 23 6.31 0.86 5.56
CA TRP A 23 5.17 -0.01 5.88
C TRP A 23 5.19 -1.35 5.14
N ALA A 24 5.61 -1.35 3.87
CA ALA A 24 5.76 -2.58 3.10
C ALA A 24 6.88 -3.50 3.63
N ARG A 25 7.89 -2.94 4.33
CA ARG A 25 8.98 -3.69 4.97
C ARG A 25 8.61 -4.10 6.40
N ASP A 26 7.87 -3.25 7.10
CA ASP A 26 7.45 -3.44 8.48
C ASP A 26 6.27 -4.42 8.54
N SER A 27 6.54 -5.63 9.04
CA SER A 27 5.52 -6.69 9.13
C SER A 27 4.42 -6.40 10.17
N GLY A 28 4.59 -5.38 11.02
CA GLY A 28 3.61 -4.95 12.02
C GLY A 28 2.62 -3.89 11.50
N SER A 29 2.86 -3.29 10.33
CA SER A 29 2.00 -2.22 9.79
C SER A 29 0.73 -2.73 9.08
N ASN A 30 0.54 -4.06 9.03
CA ASN A 30 -0.53 -4.77 8.30
C ASN A 30 -0.67 -4.35 6.82
N PHE A 31 0.31 -3.63 6.28
CA PHE A 31 0.23 -3.01 4.96
C PHE A 31 0.41 -4.06 3.87
N PRO A 32 -0.33 -3.97 2.75
CA PRO A 32 -0.30 -5.01 1.73
C PRO A 32 1.09 -5.18 1.11
N ARG A 33 1.44 -6.45 0.87
CA ARG A 33 2.75 -6.80 0.35
C ARG A 33 2.92 -6.33 -1.09
N PRO A 34 4.09 -5.77 -1.44
CA PRO A 34 4.40 -5.42 -2.81
C PRO A 34 4.43 -6.65 -3.72
N ILE A 35 3.73 -6.58 -4.84
CA ILE A 35 3.74 -7.59 -5.90
C ILE A 35 4.75 -7.18 -6.97
N LYS A 36 5.75 -8.04 -7.22
CA LYS A 36 6.70 -7.85 -8.33
C LYS A 36 6.07 -8.38 -9.62
N LEU A 37 5.69 -7.47 -10.52
CA LEU A 37 5.22 -7.80 -11.87
C LEU A 37 6.36 -7.92 -12.90
N GLY A 38 7.57 -7.50 -12.54
CA GLY A 38 8.77 -7.61 -13.38
C GLY A 38 10.02 -7.18 -12.61
N GLN A 39 11.19 -7.21 -13.27
CA GLN A 39 12.49 -6.93 -12.64
C GLN A 39 12.52 -5.60 -11.87
N ASN A 40 11.90 -4.54 -12.40
CA ASN A 40 11.85 -3.22 -11.75
C ASN A 40 10.40 -2.71 -11.51
N CYS A 41 9.40 -3.60 -11.59
CA CYS A 41 7.99 -3.21 -11.49
C CYS A 41 7.35 -3.79 -10.23
N THR A 42 7.33 -2.98 -9.18
CA THR A 42 6.55 -3.28 -7.97
C THR A 42 5.19 -2.58 -8.03
N ARG A 43 4.12 -3.30 -7.74
CA ARG A 43 2.76 -2.76 -7.65
C ARG A 43 2.01 -3.34 -6.46
N TRP A 44 0.92 -2.69 -6.09
CA TRP A 44 -0.05 -3.17 -5.12
C TRP A 44 -1.39 -3.35 -5.81
N ARG A 45 -2.19 -4.32 -5.36
CA ARG A 45 -3.57 -4.44 -5.82
C ARG A 45 -4.40 -3.38 -5.13
N LEU A 46 -5.29 -2.75 -5.89
CA LEU A 46 -6.23 -1.77 -5.35
C LEU A 46 -7.08 -2.38 -4.21
N ALA A 47 -7.62 -3.59 -4.43
CA ALA A 47 -8.46 -4.26 -3.44
C ALA A 47 -7.76 -4.49 -2.09
N ASP A 48 -6.47 -4.85 -2.10
CA ASP A 48 -5.70 -5.05 -0.87
C ASP A 48 -5.44 -3.72 -0.13
N ILE A 49 -5.23 -2.63 -0.87
CA ILE A 49 -5.08 -1.28 -0.30
C ILE A 49 -6.40 -0.83 0.33
N GLU A 50 -7.52 -1.02 -0.36
CA GLU A 50 -8.86 -0.66 0.14
C GLU A 50 -9.23 -1.45 1.40
N ALA A 51 -8.94 -2.75 1.42
CA ALA A 51 -9.16 -3.57 2.61
C ALA A 51 -8.29 -3.12 3.80
N TRP A 52 -7.04 -2.72 3.55
CA TRP A 52 -6.17 -2.17 4.58
C TRP A 52 -6.64 -0.80 5.08
N GLU A 53 -7.10 0.07 4.18
CA GLU A 53 -7.69 1.38 4.53
C GLU A 53 -8.90 1.18 5.45
N ALA A 54 -9.80 0.26 5.10
CA ALA A 54 -10.98 -0.07 5.90
C ALA A 54 -10.60 -0.59 7.30
N SER A 55 -9.65 -1.52 7.38
CA SER A 55 -9.16 -2.07 8.65
C SER A 55 -8.55 -1.00 9.58
N ARG A 56 -7.96 0.07 9.03
CA ARG A 56 -7.45 1.19 9.84
C ARG A 56 -8.53 2.20 10.23
N GLN A 57 -9.54 2.43 9.39
CA GLN A 57 -10.62 3.36 9.73
C GLN A 57 -11.43 2.85 10.93
N GLU A 58 -11.62 1.53 11.07
CA GLU A 58 -12.26 0.93 12.25
C GLU A 58 -11.49 1.17 13.56
N VAL A 59 -10.17 1.36 13.51
CA VAL A 59 -9.34 1.64 14.71
C VAL A 59 -9.33 3.12 15.08
N ALA A 60 -9.80 4.01 14.19
CA ALA A 60 -9.79 5.45 14.38
C ALA A 60 -11.18 6.04 14.74
N GLN A 61 -12.18 5.21 15.05
CA GLN A 61 -13.49 5.62 15.55
C GLN A 61 -13.62 5.48 17.06
#